data_AF-A0A429V6T8-F1
#
_entry.id   AF-A0A429V6T8-F1
#
_cell.length_a   1.000
_cell.length_b   1.000
_cell.length_c   1.000
_cell.angle_alpha   90.00
_cell.angle_beta   90.00
_cell.angle_gamma   90.00
#
_symmetry.space_group_name_H-M   'P 1'
#
loop_
_entity.id
_entity.type
_entity.pdbx_description
1 polymer ?
#
loop_
_entity_poly.entity_id
_entity_poly.type
_entity_poly.pdbx_seq_one_letter_code
_entity_poly.pdbx_strand_id
1 'polypeptide(L)'
;MALVAAMPVLGLFASWGRYLSDERDEYQQGLTFRRIAIATNATMGAAVLWGFLQPSGLMPLVEAYWVPILWVAMQGLFGCIELFAARRRNERA
;
A
#
# COMPACT_ATOMS: atom_id res chain seq x y z
N MET A 1 18.86 -1.55 -19.63
CA MET A 1 18.40 -0.20 -19.19
C MET A 1 17.03 -0.22 -18.52
N ALA A 2 16.01 -0.91 -19.06
CA ALA A 2 14.66 -0.94 -18.45
C ALA A 2 14.57 -1.60 -17.05
N LEU A 3 15.30 -2.69 -16.80
CA LEU A 3 15.33 -3.33 -15.48
C LEU A 3 15.92 -2.43 -14.37
N VAL A 4 16.88 -1.58 -14.74
CA VAL A 4 17.49 -0.64 -13.80
C VAL A 4 16.47 0.39 -13.30
N ALA A 5 15.54 0.80 -14.16
CA ALA A 5 14.45 1.71 -13.77
C ALA A 5 13.44 1.07 -12.81
N ALA A 6 13.31 -0.27 -12.80
CA ALA A 6 12.43 -0.99 -11.88
C ALA A 6 13.09 -1.27 -10.51
N MET A 7 14.43 -1.21 -10.42
CA MET A 7 15.18 -1.49 -9.18
C MET A 7 14.76 -0.64 -7.97
N PRO A 8 14.50 0.68 -8.11
CA PRO A 8 14.04 1.49 -6.98
C PRO A 8 12.71 0.99 -6.39
N VAL A 9 11.79 0.54 -7.25
CA VAL A 9 10.48 0.02 -6.83
C VAL A 9 10.63 -1.33 -6.14
N LEU A 10 11.50 -2.21 -6.64
CA LEU A 10 11.80 -3.47 -5.96
C LEU A 10 12.51 -3.25 -4.61
N GLY A 11 13.43 -2.29 -4.56
CA GLY A 11 14.10 -1.87 -3.34
C GLY A 11 13.12 -1.34 -2.30
N LEU A 12 12.07 -0.62 -2.71
CA LEU A 12 10.98 -0.19 -1.83
C LEU A 12 10.31 -1.39 -1.15
N PHE A 13 9.91 -2.42 -1.90
CA PHE A 13 9.29 -3.61 -1.31
C PHE A 13 10.27 -4.40 -0.43
N ALA A 14 11.53 -4.52 -0.83
CA ALA A 14 12.56 -5.13 -0.01
C ALA A 14 12.78 -4.37 1.32
N SER A 15 12.71 -3.03 1.28
CA SER A 15 12.83 -2.20 2.48
C SER A 15 11.68 -2.41 3.46
N TRP A 16 10.45 -2.65 2.97
CA TRP A 16 9.33 -3.04 3.82
C TRP A 16 9.55 -4.39 4.48
N GLY A 17 10.00 -5.39 3.72
CA GLY A 17 10.31 -6.72 4.28
C GLY A 17 11.36 -6.63 5.39
N ARG A 18 12.41 -5.84 5.17
CA ARG A 18 13.45 -5.59 6.17
C ARG A 18 12.92 -4.81 7.38
N TYR A 19 12.09 -3.79 7.15
CA TYR A 19 11.46 -3.04 8.24
C TYR A 19 10.68 -3.97 9.17
N LEU A 20 9.85 -4.86 8.61
CA LEU A 20 9.09 -5.81 9.42
C LEU A 20 9.97 -6.84 10.14
N SER A 21 11.11 -7.25 9.57
CA SER A 21 12.02 -8.20 10.23
C SER A 21 12.85 -7.57 11.36
N ASP A 22 13.19 -6.29 11.21
CA ASP A 22 14.03 -5.57 12.18
C ASP A 22 13.19 -4.98 13.34
N GLU A 23 11.88 -4.82 13.15
CA GLU A 23 10.95 -4.32 14.17
C GLU A 23 10.88 -5.28 15.37
N ARG A 24 11.21 -4.75 16.57
CA ARG A 24 11.26 -5.54 17.82
C ARG A 24 10.01 -5.41 18.66
N ASP A 25 9.21 -4.37 18.41
CA ASP A 25 7.93 -4.17 19.09
C ASP A 25 6.84 -4.93 18.34
N GLU A 26 6.35 -6.03 18.94
CA GLU A 26 5.29 -6.87 18.37
C GLU A 26 4.01 -6.09 18.08
N TYR A 27 3.71 -5.04 18.86
CA TYR A 27 2.53 -4.21 18.64
C TYR A 27 2.69 -3.36 17.37
N GLN A 28 3.84 -2.70 17.19
CA GLN A 28 4.11 -1.89 15.99
C GLN A 28 4.25 -2.76 14.75
N GLN A 29 4.86 -3.94 14.89
CA GLN A 29 4.96 -4.92 13.81
C GLN A 29 3.57 -5.39 13.36
N GLY A 30 2.70 -5.76 14.31
CA GLY A 30 1.33 -6.18 14.01
C GLY A 30 0.48 -5.07 13.38
N LEU A 31 0.61 -3.84 13.87
CA LEU A 31 -0.07 -2.67 13.30
C LEU A 31 0.40 -2.41 11.87
N THR A 32 1.72 -2.44 11.63
CA THR A 32 2.29 -2.23 10.29
C THR A 32 1.87 -3.34 9.33
N PHE A 33 1.91 -4.61 9.77
CA PHE A 33 1.49 -5.74 8.95
C PHE A 33 0.01 -5.64 8.54
N ARG A 34 -0.86 -5.26 9.49
CA ARG A 34 -2.28 -5.02 9.20
C ARG A 34 -2.47 -3.91 8.16
N ARG A 35 -1.74 -2.79 8.29
CA ARG A 35 -1.80 -1.68 7.35
C ARG A 35 -1.38 -2.11 5.94
N ILE A 36 -0.29 -2.85 5.82
CA ILE A 36 0.18 -3.44 4.56
C ILE A 36 -0.89 -4.36 3.96
N ALA A 37 -1.47 -5.26 4.75
CA ALA A 37 -2.47 -6.20 4.27
C ALA A 37 -3.72 -5.48 3.73
N ILE A 38 -4.22 -4.46 4.43
CA ILE A 38 -5.38 -3.66 4.01
C ILE A 38 -5.05 -2.90 2.71
N ALA A 39 -3.88 -2.25 2.64
CA ALA A 39 -3.47 -1.52 1.44
C ALA A 39 -3.30 -2.44 0.22
N THR A 40 -2.75 -3.64 0.43
CA THR A 40 -2.63 -4.67 -0.62
C THR A 40 -4.00 -5.10 -1.12
N ASN A 41 -4.91 -5.46 -0.22
CA ASN A 41 -6.27 -5.85 -0.61
C ASN A 41 -6.98 -4.74 -1.39
N ALA A 42 -6.86 -3.49 -0.93
CA ALA A 42 -7.50 -2.36 -1.59
C ALA A 42 -6.88 -2.08 -2.98
N THR A 43 -5.57 -2.16 -3.10
CA THR A 43 -4.85 -1.97 -4.38
C THR A 43 -5.19 -3.09 -5.36
N MET A 44 -5.17 -4.35 -4.91
CA MET A 44 -5.53 -5.49 -5.75
C MET A 44 -7.00 -5.40 -6.19
N GLY A 45 -7.92 -5.07 -5.28
CA GLY A 45 -9.32 -4.84 -5.62
C GLY A 45 -9.49 -3.75 -6.68
N ALA A 46 -8.82 -2.60 -6.51
CA ALA A 46 -8.84 -1.52 -7.49
C ALA A 46 -8.27 -1.95 -8.85
N ALA A 47 -7.14 -2.66 -8.87
CA ALA A 47 -6.52 -3.16 -10.09
C ALA A 47 -7.43 -4.18 -10.82
N VAL A 48 -8.09 -5.07 -10.08
CA VAL A 48 -9.05 -6.03 -10.64
C VAL A 48 -10.23 -5.30 -11.26
N LEU A 49 -10.87 -4.38 -10.53
CA LEU A 49 -11.98 -3.59 -11.03
C LEU A 49 -11.59 -2.81 -12.31
N TRP A 50 -10.41 -2.19 -12.31
CA TRP A 50 -9.91 -1.48 -13.48
C TRP A 50 -9.70 -2.41 -14.68
N GLY A 51 -9.07 -3.57 -14.46
CA GLY A 51 -8.84 -4.57 -15.48
C GLY A 51 -10.13 -5.12 -16.10
N PHE A 52 -11.21 -5.22 -15.32
CA PHE A 52 -12.53 -5.62 -15.84
C PHE A 52 -13.28 -4.51 -16.58
N LEU A 53 -13.02 -3.25 -16.26
CA LEU A 53 -13.62 -2.08 -16.93
C LEU A 53 -12.91 -1.69 -18.23
N GLN A 54 -11.69 -2.19 -18.45
CA GLN A 54 -10.92 -1.85 -19.64
C GLN A 54 -11.49 -2.45 -20.95
N PRO A 55 -11.92 -3.74 -21.00
CA PRO A 55 -12.48 -4.33 -22.21
C PRO A 55 -13.82 -3.74 -22.64
N SER A 56 -14.57 -3.14 -21.71
CA SER A 56 -15.84 -2.46 -22.01
C SER A 56 -15.65 -1.06 -22.58
N GLY A 57 -14.40 -0.60 -22.74
CA GLY A 57 -14.08 0.73 -23.27
C GLY A 57 -14.39 1.88 -22.31
N LEU A 58 -14.76 1.57 -21.06
CA LEU A 58 -15.10 2.56 -20.03
C LEU A 58 -13.86 3.22 -19.40
N MET A 59 -12.69 2.57 -19.50
CA MET A 59 -11.50 2.99 -18.78
C MET A 59 -10.23 2.89 -19.65
N PRO A 60 -9.28 3.85 -19.57
CA PRO A 60 -8.06 3.81 -20.37
C PRO A 60 -7.11 2.67 -19.95
N LEU A 61 -6.26 2.25 -20.89
CA LEU A 61 -5.15 1.35 -20.63
C LEU A 61 -4.16 2.02 -19.68
N VAL A 62 -4.01 1.46 -18.49
CA VAL A 62 -3.06 1.95 -17.49
C VAL A 62 -1.88 1.00 -17.41
N GLU A 63 -0.68 1.56 -17.49
CA GLU A 63 0.56 0.81 -17.38
C GLU A 63 0.77 0.25 -15.96
N ALA A 64 1.23 -0.99 -15.87
CA ALA A 64 1.34 -1.70 -14.59
C ALA A 64 2.27 -1.02 -13.56
N TYR A 65 3.19 -0.15 -14.00
CA TYR A 65 4.08 0.58 -13.09
C TYR A 65 3.34 1.60 -12.19
N TRP A 66 2.06 1.90 -12.47
CA TRP A 66 1.22 2.72 -11.59
C TRP A 66 0.69 1.97 -10.36
N VAL A 67 0.64 0.63 -10.40
CA VAL A 67 0.10 -0.18 -9.31
C VAL A 67 0.88 -0.01 -8.00
N PRO A 68 2.24 -0.03 -7.99
CA PRO A 68 3.01 0.27 -6.78
C PRO A 68 2.77 1.67 -6.22
N ILE A 69 2.56 2.66 -7.09
CA ILE A 69 2.29 4.05 -6.68
C ILE A 69 0.93 4.13 -5.96
N LEU A 70 -0.09 3.50 -6.54
CA LEU A 70 -1.40 3.37 -5.90
C LEU A 70 -1.29 2.66 -4.55
N TRP A 71 -0.50 1.59 -4.46
CA TRP A 71 -0.28 0.85 -3.22
C TRP A 71 0.34 1.72 -2.11
N VAL A 72 1.37 2.50 -2.44
CA VAL A 72 1.98 3.46 -1.49
C VAL A 72 0.98 4.54 -1.07
N ALA A 73 0.18 5.05 -2.00
CA ALA A 73 -0.86 6.03 -1.70
C ALA A 73 -1.91 5.46 -0.72
N MET A 74 -2.34 4.22 -0.94
CA MET A 74 -3.27 3.52 -0.04
C MET A 74 -2.65 3.32 1.35
N GLN A 75 -1.38 2.91 1.44
CA GLN A 75 -0.67 2.84 2.71
C GLN A 75 -0.71 4.19 3.44
N GLY A 76 -0.37 5.29 2.77
CA GLY A 76 -0.41 6.64 3.34
C GLY A 76 -1.80 7.01 3.88
N LEU A 77 -2.84 6.77 3.08
CA LEU A 77 -4.22 7.04 3.46
C LEU A 77 -4.64 6.27 4.72
N PHE A 78 -4.37 4.96 4.79
CA PHE A 78 -4.70 4.17 5.98
C PHE A 78 -3.92 4.61 7.22
N GLY A 79 -2.66 4.99 7.08
CA GLY A 79 -1.87 5.53 8.20
C GLY A 79 -2.42 6.85 8.74
N CYS A 80 -2.88 7.74 7.86
CA CYS A 80 -3.55 8.97 8.28
C CYS A 80 -4.84 8.64 9.06
N ILE A 81 -5.65 7.71 8.56
CA ILE A 81 -6.88 7.29 9.24
C ILE A 81 -6.58 6.72 10.63
N GLU A 82 -5.57 5.86 10.75
CA GLU A 82 -5.14 5.30 12.04
C GLU A 82 -4.66 6.39 13.01
N LEU A 83 -3.88 7.36 12.53
CA LEU A 83 -3.44 8.50 13.33
C LEU A 83 -4.62 9.34 13.84
N PHE A 84 -5.58 9.66 12.97
CA PHE A 84 -6.77 10.41 13.36
C PHE A 84 -7.65 9.63 14.34
N ALA A 85 -7.79 8.31 14.15
CA ALA A 85 -8.54 7.45 15.06
C ALA A 85 -7.86 7.36 16.44
N ALA A 86 -6.53 7.26 16.47
CA ALA A 86 -5.75 7.26 17.70
C ALA A 86 -5.89 8.58 18.47
N ARG A 87 -5.80 9.73 17.77
CA ARG A 87 -6.02 11.06 18.38
C ARG A 87 -7.39 11.19 19.05
N ARG A 88 -8.46 10.80 18.33
CA ARG A 88 -9.83 10.85 18.89
C ARG A 88 -10.04 9.94 20.10
N ARG A 89 -9.30 8.84 20.21
CA ARG A 89 -9.38 7.95 21.38
C ARG A 89 -8.77 8.61 22.61
N ASN A 90 -7.67 9.34 22.43
CA ASN A 90 -6.97 10.03 23.51
C ASN A 90 -7.76 11.23 24.07
N GLU A 91 -8.60 11.87 23.25
CA GLU A 91 -9.50 12.94 23.69
C GLU A 91 -10.71 12.46 24.49
N ARG A 92 -11.00 11.15 24.49
CA ARG A 92 -12.15 10.54 25.17
C ARG A 92 -11.79 9.79 26.46
N ALA A 93 -10.49 9.67 26.76
CA ALA A 93 -9.96 9.01 27.96
C ALA A 93 -9.61 10.06 29.01
#